data_AF-A0A1V4Z599-F1
#
_entry.id   AF-A0A1V4Z599-F1
#
_cell.length_a   1.000
_cell.length_b   1.000
_cell.length_c   1.000
_cell.angle_alpha   90.00
_cell.angle_beta   90.00
_cell.angle_gamma   90.00
#
_symmetry.space_group_name_H-M   'P 1'
#
loop_
_entity.id
_entity.type
_entity.pdbx_description
1 polymer ?
#
loop_
_entity_poly.entity_id
_entity_poly.type
_entity_poly.pdbx_seq_one_letter_code
_entity_poly.pdbx_strand_id
1 'polypeptide(L)'
;MFDTGGLAIIIIFILLIVIALATALKLLSMNEDQLIAKQAGPQTQASEESNFVSSFLKPIHGDGLDELENAVDAIRNGYDYYRHEAYVNAGEEFIAARHSADAAARKFREVMSMVEDPGHEYAKMSLGRIEECKRFRELAKDMESACDAMLEDRAADAKAAVDKTGNLRKLVDEWKKE
;
A
#
# COMPACT_ATOMS: atom_id res chain seq x y z
N MET A 1 27.84 22.75 -72.86
CA MET A 1 26.47 22.40 -73.27
C MET A 1 26.10 21.17 -72.47
N PHE A 2 25.46 21.34 -71.31
CA PHE A 2 25.12 20.22 -70.43
C PHE A 2 23.95 19.46 -71.03
N ASP A 3 24.13 18.16 -71.24
CA ASP A 3 23.14 17.26 -71.82
C ASP A 3 21.99 17.07 -70.81
N THR A 4 20.92 17.84 -71.01
CA THR A 4 19.72 17.85 -70.15
C THR A 4 19.04 16.49 -70.06
N GLY A 5 19.28 15.59 -71.03
CA GLY A 5 18.79 14.22 -71.00
C GLY A 5 19.46 13.35 -69.94
N GLY A 6 20.78 13.48 -69.76
CA GLY A 6 21.53 12.71 -68.78
C GLY A 6 21.17 13.06 -67.33
N LEU A 7 20.93 14.35 -67.08
CA LEU A 7 20.60 14.86 -65.74
C LEU A 7 19.20 14.42 -65.28
N ALA A 8 18.24 14.33 -66.21
CA ALA A 8 16.90 13.81 -65.93
C ALA A 8 16.93 12.32 -65.53
N ILE A 9 17.74 11.50 -66.21
CA ILE A 9 17.87 10.07 -65.91
C ILE A 9 18.49 9.83 -64.54
N ILE A 10 19.51 10.62 -64.17
CA ILE A 10 20.16 10.51 -62.86
C ILE A 10 19.19 10.87 -61.73
N ILE A 11 18.38 11.92 -61.91
CA ILE A 11 17.37 12.32 -60.90
C ILE A 11 16.33 11.21 -60.70
N ILE A 12 15.86 10.58 -61.79
CA ILE A 12 14.91 9.46 -61.71
C ILE A 12 15.53 8.28 -60.94
N PHE A 13 16.79 7.95 -61.19
CA PHE A 13 17.49 6.87 -60.49
C PHE A 13 17.63 7.15 -58.99
N ILE A 14 17.99 8.38 -58.61
CA ILE A 14 18.10 8.78 -57.20
C ILE A 14 16.74 8.66 -56.51
N LEU A 15 15.66 9.11 -57.15
CA LEU A 15 14.31 8.99 -56.61
C LEU A 15 13.90 7.53 -56.37
N LEU A 16 14.21 6.63 -57.32
CA LEU A 16 13.91 5.21 -57.18
C LEU A 16 14.68 4.57 -56.01
N ILE A 17 15.94 4.94 -55.81
CA ILE A 17 16.76 4.46 -54.69
C ILE A 17 16.18 4.95 -53.36
N VAL A 18 15.79 6.21 -53.27
CA VAL A 18 15.17 6.79 -52.07
C VAL A 18 13.84 6.11 -51.74
N ILE A 19 13.00 5.84 -52.75
CA ILE A 19 11.73 5.13 -52.57
C ILE A 19 11.97 3.69 -52.09
N ALA A 20 12.95 2.99 -52.66
CA ALA A 20 13.31 1.62 -52.26
C ALA A 20 13.87 1.56 -50.82
N LEU A 21 14.67 2.54 -50.43
CA LEU A 21 15.15 2.67 -49.05
C LEU A 21 14.00 2.96 -48.08
N ALA A 22 13.07 3.84 -48.45
CA ALA A 22 11.92 4.17 -47.62
C ALA A 22 10.98 2.97 -47.43
N THR A 23 10.76 2.14 -48.46
CA THR A 23 9.97 0.91 -48.34
C THR A 23 10.69 -0.16 -47.53
N ALA A 24 12.01 -0.29 -47.66
CA ALA A 24 12.81 -1.21 -46.84
C ALA A 24 12.80 -0.80 -45.35
N LEU A 25 12.95 0.49 -45.04
CA LEU A 25 12.85 1.04 -43.69
C LEU A 25 11.45 0.80 -43.08
N LYS A 26 10.38 1.00 -43.87
CA LYS A 26 9.01 0.74 -43.43
C LYS A 26 8.72 -0.75 -43.20
N LEU A 27 9.32 -1.64 -44.00
CA LEU A 27 9.21 -3.09 -43.81
C LEU A 27 9.98 -3.58 -42.57
N LEU A 28 11.12 -2.95 -42.25
CA LEU A 28 11.87 -3.24 -41.04
C LEU A 28 11.15 -2.71 -39.79
N SER A 29 10.58 -1.50 -39.83
CA SER A 29 9.83 -0.94 -38.69
C SER A 29 8.54 -1.71 -38.39
N MET A 30 7.88 -2.28 -39.41
CA MET A 30 6.66 -3.10 -39.23
C MET A 30 6.91 -4.43 -38.51
N ASN A 31 8.16 -4.90 -38.43
CA ASN A 31 8.50 -6.17 -37.78
C ASN A 31 8.83 -6.04 -36.28
N GLU A 32 9.32 -4.88 -35.83
CA GLU A 32 9.62 -4.66 -34.39
C GLU A 32 8.34 -4.55 -33.57
N ASP A 33 7.33 -3.84 -34.08
CA ASP A 33 6.04 -3.68 -33.39
C ASP A 33 5.29 -5.02 -33.24
N GLN A 34 5.44 -5.94 -34.19
CA GLN A 34 4.77 -7.26 -34.13
C GLN A 34 5.49 -8.29 -33.26
N LEU A 35 6.80 -8.14 -33.01
CA LEU A 35 7.55 -9.02 -32.11
C LEU A 35 7.33 -8.65 -30.64
N ILE A 36 7.23 -7.35 -30.33
CA ILE A 36 6.94 -6.88 -28.97
C ILE A 36 5.45 -7.12 -28.62
N ALA A 37 4.52 -6.91 -29.56
CA ALA A 37 3.08 -7.09 -29.30
C ALA A 37 2.63 -8.56 -29.20
N LYS A 38 3.39 -9.53 -29.71
CA LYS A 38 2.98 -10.95 -29.74
C LYS A 38 3.43 -11.77 -28.52
N GLN A 39 4.35 -11.23 -27.71
CA GLN A 39 4.74 -11.83 -26.42
C GLN A 39 4.09 -11.12 -25.21
N ALA A 40 3.65 -9.88 -25.36
CA ALA A 40 2.90 -9.13 -24.34
C ALA A 40 1.37 -9.29 -24.50
N GLY A 41 0.91 -10.52 -24.77
CA GLY A 41 -0.53 -10.79 -24.74
C GLY A 41 -1.09 -10.57 -23.33
N PRO A 42 -2.41 -10.32 -23.17
CA PRO A 42 -3.06 -10.10 -21.87
C PRO A 42 -2.82 -11.25 -20.86
N GLN A 43 -2.46 -12.45 -21.32
CA GLN A 43 -2.08 -13.57 -20.45
C GLN A 43 -0.72 -13.38 -19.75
N THR A 44 0.26 -12.75 -20.39
CA THR A 44 1.60 -12.55 -19.81
C THR A 44 1.54 -11.47 -18.72
N GLN A 45 0.84 -10.36 -19.00
CA GLN A 45 0.61 -9.28 -18.03
C GLN A 45 -0.21 -9.74 -16.82
N ALA A 46 -1.30 -10.49 -17.02
CA ALA A 46 -2.09 -11.04 -15.90
C ALA A 46 -1.28 -12.04 -15.04
N SER A 47 -0.36 -12.79 -15.65
CA SER A 47 0.51 -13.72 -14.92
C SER A 47 1.60 -12.99 -14.13
N GLU A 48 2.17 -11.92 -14.70
CA GLU A 48 3.16 -11.07 -14.02
C GLU A 48 2.54 -10.30 -12.85
N GLU A 49 1.36 -9.71 -13.03
CA GLU A 49 0.62 -9.02 -11.99
C GLU A 49 0.18 -9.99 -10.88
N SER A 50 -0.35 -11.18 -11.24
CA SER A 50 -0.73 -12.20 -10.26
C SER A 50 0.46 -12.67 -9.43
N ASN A 51 1.62 -12.90 -10.06
CA ASN A 51 2.84 -13.29 -9.37
C ASN A 51 3.39 -12.16 -8.49
N PHE A 52 3.27 -10.90 -8.91
CA PHE A 52 3.68 -9.75 -8.10
C PHE A 52 2.81 -9.61 -6.85
N VAL A 53 1.48 -9.68 -7.01
CA VAL A 53 0.53 -9.63 -5.90
C VAL A 53 0.81 -10.76 -4.91
N SER A 54 0.97 -12.00 -5.38
CA SER A 54 1.16 -13.16 -4.50
C SER A 54 2.51 -13.17 -3.80
N SER A 55 3.57 -12.69 -4.47
CA SER A 55 4.94 -12.78 -3.95
C SER A 55 5.34 -11.59 -3.08
N PHE A 56 4.71 -10.43 -3.29
CA PHE A 56 5.11 -9.19 -2.62
C PHE A 56 3.98 -8.54 -1.83
N LEU A 57 2.87 -8.18 -2.48
CA LEU A 57 1.82 -7.39 -1.82
C LEU A 57 1.10 -8.19 -0.73
N LYS A 58 0.72 -9.44 -1.03
CA LYS A 58 -0.05 -10.28 -0.12
C LYS A 58 0.71 -10.60 1.18
N PRO A 59 2.01 -11.00 1.16
CA PRO A 59 2.77 -11.20 2.38
C PRO A 59 2.89 -9.93 3.24
N ILE A 60 3.23 -8.78 2.64
CA ILE A 60 3.41 -7.53 3.40
C ILE A 60 2.07 -7.06 3.99
N HIS A 61 0.98 -7.17 3.24
CA HIS A 61 -0.35 -6.89 3.75
C HIS A 61 -0.74 -7.84 4.89
N GLY A 62 -0.40 -9.12 4.77
CA GLY A 62 -0.57 -10.13 5.81
C GLY A 62 0.18 -9.78 7.10
N ASP A 63 1.46 -9.45 7.01
CA ASP A 63 2.26 -8.97 8.14
C ASP A 63 1.61 -7.73 8.79
N GLY A 64 1.07 -6.81 7.98
CA GLY A 64 0.36 -5.64 8.47
C GLY A 64 -0.90 -6.00 9.26
N LEU A 65 -1.66 -7.00 8.81
CA LEU A 65 -2.83 -7.52 9.52
C LEU A 65 -2.44 -8.23 10.82
N ASP A 66 -1.34 -8.98 10.83
CA ASP A 66 -0.83 -9.65 12.04
C ASP A 66 -0.44 -8.61 13.11
N GLU A 67 0.27 -7.54 12.71
CA GLU A 67 0.59 -6.44 13.63
C GLU A 67 -0.64 -5.68 14.10
N LEU A 68 -1.66 -5.55 13.24
CA LEU A 68 -2.92 -4.91 13.63
C LEU A 68 -3.70 -5.75 14.65
N GLU A 69 -3.69 -7.08 14.48
CA GLU A 69 -4.24 -8.04 15.45
C GLU A 69 -3.53 -7.93 16.79
N ASN A 70 -2.18 -7.91 16.79
CA ASN A 70 -1.39 -7.70 18.00
C ASN A 70 -1.77 -6.41 18.72
N ALA A 71 -2.00 -5.32 17.98
CA ALA A 71 -2.42 -4.05 18.57
C ALA A 71 -3.81 -4.15 19.23
N VAL A 72 -4.75 -4.83 18.58
CA VAL A 72 -6.11 -5.06 19.08
C VAL A 72 -6.09 -5.91 20.35
N ASP A 73 -5.31 -7.00 20.36
CA ASP A 73 -5.21 -7.89 21.53
C ASP A 73 -4.53 -7.19 22.72
N ALA A 74 -3.48 -6.41 22.46
CA ALA A 74 -2.86 -5.57 23.50
C ALA A 74 -3.86 -4.55 24.08
N ILE A 75 -4.71 -3.91 23.26
CA ILE A 75 -5.76 -3.02 23.78
C ILE A 75 -6.76 -3.78 24.66
N ARG A 76 -7.19 -4.99 24.24
CA ARG A 76 -8.11 -5.82 25.02
C ARG A 76 -7.50 -6.21 26.37
N ASN A 77 -6.24 -6.64 26.38
CA ASN A 77 -5.49 -6.96 27.60
C ASN A 77 -5.32 -5.74 28.50
N GLY A 78 -4.95 -4.59 27.92
CA GLY A 78 -4.82 -3.33 28.64
C GLY A 78 -6.11 -2.92 29.33
N TYR A 79 -7.26 -3.07 28.67
CA TYR A 79 -8.57 -2.85 29.30
C TYR A 79 -8.86 -3.83 30.43
N ASP A 80 -8.44 -5.10 30.29
CA ASP A 80 -8.63 -6.08 31.35
C ASP A 80 -7.81 -5.72 32.60
N TYR A 81 -6.53 -5.40 32.44
CA TYR A 81 -5.69 -4.92 33.54
C TYR A 81 -6.24 -3.63 34.16
N TYR A 82 -6.69 -2.68 33.34
CA TYR A 82 -7.25 -1.42 33.81
C TYR A 82 -8.46 -1.64 34.72
N ARG A 83 -9.35 -2.58 34.37
CA ARG A 83 -10.53 -2.94 35.20
C ARG A 83 -10.17 -3.60 36.53
N HIS A 84 -9.02 -4.26 36.59
CA HIS A 84 -8.48 -4.88 37.80
C HIS A 84 -7.52 -3.94 38.56
N GLU A 85 -7.53 -2.65 38.23
CA GLU A 85 -6.72 -1.61 38.88
C GLU A 85 -5.19 -1.84 38.76
N ALA A 86 -4.77 -2.69 37.83
CA ALA A 86 -3.37 -2.97 37.53
C ALA A 86 -2.81 -1.95 36.52
N TYR A 87 -2.81 -0.67 36.88
CA TYR A 87 -2.57 0.43 35.94
C TYR A 87 -1.19 0.45 35.29
N VAL A 88 -0.16 -0.09 35.96
CA VAL A 88 1.19 -0.23 35.36
C VAL A 88 1.15 -1.23 34.20
N ASN A 89 0.61 -2.43 34.45
CA ASN A 89 0.44 -3.46 33.41
C ASN A 89 -0.48 -2.98 32.28
N ALA A 90 -1.57 -2.28 32.64
CA ALA A 90 -2.47 -1.69 31.65
C ALA A 90 -1.73 -0.69 30.74
N GLY A 91 -0.92 0.21 31.32
CA GLY A 91 -0.11 1.16 30.57
C GLY A 91 0.89 0.50 29.63
N GLU A 92 1.56 -0.57 30.09
CA GLU A 92 2.49 -1.36 29.24
C GLU A 92 1.79 -1.96 28.02
N GLU A 93 0.60 -2.54 28.19
CA GLU A 93 -0.20 -3.08 27.09
C GLU A 93 -0.65 -1.98 26.11
N PHE A 94 -1.05 -0.80 26.58
CA PHE A 94 -1.41 0.30 25.70
C PHE A 94 -0.20 0.86 24.93
N ILE A 95 0.98 0.89 25.53
CA ILE A 95 2.23 1.24 24.84
C ILE A 95 2.54 0.19 23.77
N ALA A 96 2.44 -1.11 24.09
CA ALA A 96 2.63 -2.20 23.13
C ALA A 96 1.65 -2.07 21.95
N ALA A 97 0.37 -1.78 22.22
CA ALA A 97 -0.64 -1.57 21.19
C ALA A 97 -0.27 -0.43 20.23
N ARG A 98 0.25 0.70 20.75
CA ARG A 98 0.72 1.81 19.90
C ARG A 98 1.85 1.38 18.99
N HIS A 99 2.82 0.63 19.52
CA HIS A 99 3.96 0.15 18.74
C HIS A 99 3.53 -0.79 17.61
N SER A 100 2.62 -1.74 17.89
CA SER A 100 2.07 -2.64 16.89
C SER A 100 1.20 -1.91 15.86
N ALA A 101 0.37 -0.95 16.27
CA ALA A 101 -0.40 -0.13 15.32
C ALA A 101 0.50 0.70 14.39
N ASP A 102 1.60 1.26 14.92
CA ASP A 102 2.59 1.97 14.12
C ASP A 102 3.36 1.02 13.18
N ALA A 103 3.62 -0.22 13.59
CA ALA A 103 4.24 -1.26 12.76
C ALA A 103 3.31 -1.69 11.61
N ALA A 104 2.05 -1.99 11.90
CA ALA A 104 1.02 -2.29 10.92
C ALA A 104 0.89 -1.16 9.89
N ALA A 105 0.82 0.10 10.35
CA ALA A 105 0.73 1.25 9.46
C ALA A 105 1.96 1.41 8.55
N ARG A 106 3.16 0.99 8.97
CA ARG A 106 4.34 0.97 8.10
C ARG A 106 4.19 -0.06 6.98
N LYS A 107 3.75 -1.28 7.30
CA LYS A 107 3.51 -2.36 6.34
C LYS A 107 2.45 -1.97 5.30
N PHE A 108 1.33 -1.40 5.72
CA PHE A 108 0.30 -0.94 4.77
C PHE A 108 0.79 0.21 3.87
N ARG A 109 1.61 1.13 4.38
CA ARG A 109 2.23 2.17 3.54
C ARG A 109 3.24 1.58 2.55
N GLU A 110 3.96 0.55 2.94
CA GLU A 110 4.86 -0.19 2.05
C GLU A 110 4.06 -0.80 0.89
N VAL A 111 2.96 -1.50 1.16
CA VAL A 111 2.03 -2.00 0.13
C VAL A 111 1.59 -0.88 -0.80
N MET A 112 1.15 0.26 -0.27
CA MET A 112 0.72 1.40 -1.09
C MET A 112 1.86 1.99 -1.95
N SER A 113 3.10 1.98 -1.46
CA SER A 113 4.26 2.48 -2.20
C SER A 113 4.69 1.57 -3.36
N MET A 114 4.32 0.29 -3.28
CA MET A 114 4.62 -0.73 -4.29
C MET A 114 3.58 -0.80 -5.40
N VAL A 115 2.46 -0.09 -5.24
CA VAL A 115 1.34 -0.10 -6.18
C VAL A 115 1.28 1.24 -6.90
N GLU A 116 1.38 1.21 -8.23
CA GLU A 116 1.34 2.43 -9.06
C GLU A 116 -0.07 3.03 -9.15
N ASP A 117 -1.11 2.19 -9.24
CA ASP A 117 -2.51 2.62 -9.31
C ASP A 117 -3.14 2.71 -7.90
N PRO A 118 -3.48 3.91 -7.40
CA PRO A 118 -4.20 4.07 -6.13
C PRO A 118 -5.58 3.38 -6.13
N GLY A 119 -6.13 3.07 -7.30
CA GLY A 119 -7.38 2.34 -7.51
C GLY A 119 -7.30 0.84 -7.26
N HIS A 120 -6.10 0.26 -7.20
CA HIS A 120 -5.87 -1.17 -6.99
C HIS A 120 -6.40 -1.63 -5.62
N GLU A 121 -6.88 -2.88 -5.57
CA GLU A 121 -7.55 -3.45 -4.39
C GLU A 121 -6.69 -3.37 -3.12
N TYR A 122 -5.42 -3.80 -3.20
CA TYR A 122 -4.51 -3.75 -2.04
C TYR A 122 -4.19 -2.34 -1.57
N ALA A 123 -4.18 -1.34 -2.46
CA ALA A 123 -3.97 0.05 -2.06
C ALA A 123 -5.20 0.59 -1.29
N LYS A 124 -6.41 0.26 -1.75
CA LYS A 124 -7.66 0.62 -1.06
C LYS A 124 -7.80 -0.07 0.30
N MET A 125 -7.52 -1.37 0.35
CA MET A 125 -7.54 -2.13 1.62
C MET A 125 -6.53 -1.56 2.62
N SER A 126 -5.28 -1.35 2.17
CA SER A 126 -4.22 -0.78 3.00
C SER A 126 -4.57 0.62 3.52
N LEU A 127 -5.20 1.46 2.70
CA LEU A 127 -5.65 2.78 3.13
C LEU A 127 -6.69 2.69 4.26
N GLY A 128 -7.68 1.81 4.12
CA GLY A 128 -8.67 1.56 5.16
C GLY A 128 -8.02 1.10 6.47
N ARG A 129 -7.08 0.14 6.38
CA ARG A 129 -6.35 -0.37 7.55
C ARG A 129 -5.44 0.69 8.19
N ILE A 130 -4.86 1.62 7.43
CA ILE A 130 -4.09 2.75 8.00
C ILE A 130 -4.98 3.65 8.85
N GLU A 131 -6.22 3.90 8.45
CA GLU A 131 -7.17 4.68 9.26
C GLU A 131 -7.56 3.92 10.54
N GLU A 132 -7.70 2.59 10.49
CA GLU A 132 -7.85 1.75 11.68
C GLU A 132 -6.64 1.87 12.62
N CYS A 133 -5.42 1.75 12.10
CA CYS A 133 -4.20 1.92 12.90
C CYS A 133 -4.16 3.26 13.63
N LYS A 134 -4.58 4.35 12.97
CA LYS A 134 -4.64 5.69 13.59
C LYS A 134 -5.62 5.71 14.76
N ARG A 135 -6.81 5.14 14.58
CA ARG A 135 -7.85 5.06 15.61
C ARG A 135 -7.42 4.21 16.80
N PHE A 136 -6.78 3.07 16.58
CA PHE A 136 -6.25 2.23 17.65
C PHE A 136 -5.08 2.88 18.40
N ARG A 137 -4.20 3.57 17.68
CA ARG A 137 -3.11 4.33 18.30
C ARG A 137 -3.62 5.48 19.16
N GLU A 138 -4.65 6.19 18.71
CA GLU A 138 -5.31 7.25 19.49
C GLU A 138 -5.97 6.68 20.75
N LEU A 139 -6.74 5.60 20.60
CA LEU A 139 -7.35 4.88 21.71
C LEU A 139 -6.34 4.47 22.78
N ALA A 140 -5.26 3.80 22.35
CA ALA A 140 -4.23 3.32 23.25
C ALA A 140 -3.51 4.48 23.95
N LYS A 141 -3.25 5.59 23.26
CA LYS A 141 -2.66 6.80 23.86
C LYS A 141 -3.56 7.43 24.92
N ASP A 142 -4.86 7.52 24.66
CA ASP A 142 -5.83 8.07 25.62
C ASP A 142 -5.94 7.17 26.86
N MET A 143 -5.89 5.85 26.66
CA MET A 143 -5.90 4.88 27.76
C MET A 143 -4.59 4.84 28.56
N GLU A 144 -3.43 5.00 27.92
CA GLU A 144 -2.14 5.21 28.60
C GLU A 144 -2.21 6.46 29.49
N SER A 145 -2.74 7.57 28.96
CA SER A 145 -2.94 8.80 29.73
C SER A 145 -3.90 8.61 30.91
N ALA A 146 -4.91 7.74 30.75
CA ALA A 146 -5.81 7.36 31.84
C ALA A 146 -5.10 6.54 32.92
N CYS A 147 -4.16 5.66 32.55
CA CYS A 147 -3.34 4.90 33.50
C CYS A 147 -2.41 5.83 34.29
N ASP A 148 -1.72 6.75 33.61
CA ASP A 148 -0.85 7.74 34.25
C ASP A 148 -1.64 8.60 35.25
N ALA A 149 -2.83 9.06 34.85
CA ALA A 149 -3.70 9.82 35.74
C ALA A 149 -4.13 9.01 36.98
N MET A 150 -4.41 7.71 36.85
CA MET A 150 -4.72 6.86 38.01
C MET A 150 -3.52 6.68 38.94
N LEU A 151 -2.31 6.50 38.38
CA LEU A 151 -1.07 6.38 39.15
C LEU A 151 -0.71 7.68 39.90
N GLU A 152 -1.15 8.82 39.39
CA GLU A 152 -0.95 10.15 40.01
C GLU A 152 -2.12 10.61 40.90
N ASP A 153 -3.08 9.73 41.23
CA ASP A 153 -4.27 10.04 42.03
C ASP A 153 -5.19 11.12 41.41
N ARG A 154 -5.16 11.24 40.07
CA ARG A 154 -6.00 12.15 39.26
C ARG A 154 -7.19 11.42 38.65
N ALA A 155 -8.01 10.78 39.49
CA ALA A 155 -9.13 9.93 39.03
C ALA A 155 -10.15 10.65 38.11
N ALA A 156 -10.37 11.96 38.30
CA ALA A 156 -11.25 12.74 37.42
C ALA A 156 -10.71 12.85 35.98
N ASP A 157 -9.39 13.02 35.84
CA ASP A 157 -8.72 13.10 34.53
C ASP A 157 -8.72 11.73 33.84
N ALA A 158 -8.47 10.66 34.60
CA ALA A 158 -8.56 9.28 34.12
C ALA A 158 -9.96 8.96 33.58
N LYS A 159 -11.01 9.32 34.34
CA LYS A 159 -12.39 9.13 33.91
C LYS A 159 -12.70 9.91 32.62
N ALA A 160 -12.27 11.17 32.55
CA ALA A 160 -12.48 11.99 31.35
C ALA A 160 -11.76 11.44 30.11
N ALA A 161 -10.59 10.80 30.28
CA ALA A 161 -9.90 10.09 29.22
C ALA A 161 -10.69 8.84 28.78
N VAL A 162 -11.09 7.98 29.71
CA VAL A 162 -11.87 6.76 29.42
C VAL A 162 -13.19 7.09 28.72
N ASP A 163 -13.91 8.12 29.16
CA ASP A 163 -15.22 8.50 28.58
C ASP A 163 -15.10 8.87 27.09
N LYS A 164 -13.97 9.44 26.65
CA LYS A 164 -13.71 9.76 25.24
C LYS A 164 -13.52 8.52 24.37
N THR A 165 -13.07 7.41 24.96
CA THR A 165 -12.70 6.19 24.24
C THR A 165 -13.86 5.32 23.80
N GLY A 166 -15.09 5.59 24.25
CA GLY A 166 -16.24 4.67 24.09
C GLY A 166 -16.49 4.18 22.65
N ASN A 167 -16.43 5.07 21.66
CA ASN A 167 -16.62 4.71 20.25
C ASN A 167 -15.44 3.89 19.69
N LEU A 168 -14.22 4.19 20.12
CA LEU A 168 -13.01 3.50 19.67
C LEU A 168 -12.90 2.11 20.30
N ARG A 169 -13.31 1.97 21.56
CA ARG A 169 -13.36 0.67 22.24
C ARG A 169 -14.30 -0.30 21.52
N LYS A 170 -15.49 0.18 21.12
CA LYS A 170 -16.42 -0.63 20.34
C LYS A 170 -15.78 -1.13 19.03
N LEU A 171 -14.96 -0.30 18.39
CA LEU A 171 -14.24 -0.67 17.17
C LEU A 171 -13.26 -1.83 17.44
N VAL A 172 -12.55 -1.83 18.56
CA VAL A 172 -11.65 -2.94 18.97
C VAL A 172 -12.43 -4.23 19.27
N ASP A 173 -13.57 -4.12 19.95
CA ASP A 173 -14.40 -5.28 20.32
C ASP A 173 -15.01 -5.95 19.07
N GLU A 174 -15.35 -5.16 18.07
CA GLU A 174 -15.92 -5.63 16.79
C GLU A 174 -14.87 -5.98 15.74
N TRP A 175 -13.60 -5.66 15.98
CA TRP A 175 -12.53 -5.86 15.00
C TRP A 175 -12.32 -7.34 14.68
N LYS A 176 -12.22 -7.62 13.38
CA LYS A 176 -11.92 -8.94 12.83
C LYS A 176 -10.83 -8.83 11.78
N LYS A 177 -9.97 -9.84 11.79
CA LYS A 177 -8.97 -10.08 10.75
C LYS A 177 -9.68 -10.60 9.50
N GLU A 178 -10.04 -9.68 8.61
CA GLU A 178 -10.58 -9.95 7.27
C GLU A 178 -9.52 -9.66 6.21
#